data_AF-A0A9P3JU64-F1
#
_entry.id   AF-A0A9P3JU64-F1
#
_cell.length_a   1.000
_cell.length_b   1.000
_cell.length_c   1.000
_cell.angle_alpha   90.00
_cell.angle_beta   90.00
_cell.angle_gamma   90.00
#
_symmetry.space_group_name_H-M   'P 1'
#
loop_
_entity.id
_entity.type
_entity.pdbx_description
1 polymer ?
#
loop_
_entity_poly.entity_id
_entity_poly.type
_entity_poly.pdbx_seq_one_letter_code
_entity_poly.pdbx_strand_id
1 'polypeptide(L)'
;MRELLKEFQDILLDDLPNELPPYRTHQHKIVEEPSSKPTFRAPYWLSPIEQADMKKQIKYLLAKGLIRPSTSLYGAPVLFTPKPNGSLRMCIDYRALNKQTIKNKYPIPRIDDLLDQLRGATIFSKLDLRSGYWQIRMADNSIHKTVFRTRYGSYEYLVMQFGLTNAPATFQDGMNYILRPLLDECVVVYLDDIL
;
A
#
# COMPACT_ATOMS: atom_id res chain seq x y z
N MET A 1 -27.44 -12.78 3.65
CA MET A 1 -26.69 -11.54 3.35
C MET A 1 -26.88 -10.44 4.40
N ARG A 2 -28.11 -9.95 4.69
CA ARG A 2 -28.30 -8.85 5.66
C ARG A 2 -27.81 -9.16 7.07
N GLU A 3 -28.02 -10.38 7.55
CA GLU A 3 -27.52 -10.82 8.86
C GLU A 3 -25.99 -10.86 8.89
N LEU A 4 -25.37 -11.42 7.85
CA LEU A 4 -23.91 -11.43 7.69
C LEU A 4 -23.31 -10.00 7.68
N LEU A 5 -23.92 -9.06 6.95
CA LEU A 5 -23.45 -7.67 6.94
C LEU A 5 -23.59 -6.99 8.31
N LYS A 6 -24.59 -7.36 9.10
CA LYS A 6 -24.79 -6.86 10.45
C LYS A 6 -23.79 -7.48 11.43
N GLU A 7 -23.47 -8.75 11.26
CA GLU A 7 -22.48 -9.47 12.05
C GLU A 7 -21.07 -8.88 11.87
N PHE A 8 -20.68 -8.58 10.63
CA PHE A 8 -19.35 -8.06 10.29
C PHE A 8 -19.31 -6.53 10.08
N GLN A 9 -20.24 -5.80 10.71
CA GLN A 9 -20.37 -4.35 10.52
C GLN A 9 -19.13 -3.58 11.02
N ASP A 10 -18.38 -4.15 11.97
CA ASP A 10 -17.17 -3.59 12.55
C ASP A 10 -15.98 -3.53 11.57
N ILE A 11 -15.94 -4.43 10.58
CA ILE A 11 -14.89 -4.46 9.54
C ILE A 11 -15.33 -3.80 8.22
N LEU A 12 -16.63 -3.57 8.03
CA LEU A 12 -17.22 -2.92 6.86
C LEU A 12 -17.23 -1.40 7.02
N LEU A 13 -16.03 -0.79 7.04
CA LEU A 13 -15.85 0.64 7.27
C LEU A 13 -15.79 1.45 5.96
N ASP A 14 -16.41 2.63 5.96
CA ASP A 14 -16.35 3.60 4.83
C ASP A 14 -14.95 4.23 4.67
N ASP A 15 -14.22 4.35 5.78
CA ASP A 15 -12.87 4.90 5.85
C ASP A 15 -12.02 4.12 6.85
N LEU A 16 -10.69 4.20 6.70
CA LEU A 16 -9.78 3.54 7.64
C LEU A 16 -9.90 4.17 9.04
N PRO A 17 -9.72 3.38 10.12
CA PRO A 17 -9.59 3.90 11.47
C PRO A 17 -8.49 4.96 11.61
N ASN A 18 -8.56 5.81 12.64
CA ASN A 18 -7.53 6.81 12.96
C ASN A 18 -6.35 6.19 13.74
N GLU A 19 -5.99 4.97 13.40
CA GLU A 19 -4.93 4.21 14.06
C GLU A 19 -4.18 3.37 13.03
N LEU A 20 -2.94 3.02 13.37
CA LEU A 20 -2.16 2.11 12.55
C LEU A 20 -2.78 0.70 12.61
N PRO A 21 -2.77 -0.05 11.50
CA PRO A 21 -3.22 -1.44 11.50
C PRO A 21 -2.45 -2.24 12.57
N PRO A 22 -2.99 -3.33 13.15
CA PRO A 22 -2.26 -4.10 14.16
C PRO A 22 -0.94 -4.66 13.60
N TYR A 23 0.01 -4.94 14.49
CA TYR A 23 1.21 -5.68 14.10
C TYR A 23 0.80 -7.09 13.66
N ARG A 24 1.33 -7.51 12.51
CA ARG A 24 1.12 -8.85 11.94
C ARG A 24 2.48 -9.43 11.55
N THR A 25 2.51 -10.74 11.32
CA THR A 25 3.72 -11.46 10.87
C THR A 25 4.30 -10.85 9.58
N HIS A 26 3.42 -10.39 8.68
CA HIS A 26 3.79 -9.77 7.41
C HIS A 26 3.87 -8.25 7.59
N GLN A 27 5.09 -7.74 7.47
CA GLN A 27 5.39 -6.32 7.37
C GLN A 27 6.19 -6.08 6.09
N HIS A 28 5.99 -4.92 5.47
CA HIS A 28 6.75 -4.58 4.28
C HIS A 28 8.18 -4.16 4.63
N LYS A 29 9.14 -4.86 4.04
CA LYS A 29 10.57 -4.64 4.26
C LYS A 29 11.19 -4.11 2.97
N ILE A 30 12.03 -3.09 3.12
CA ILE A 30 12.85 -2.54 2.04
C ILE A 30 14.30 -2.95 2.31
N VAL A 31 14.71 -4.06 1.68
CA VAL A 31 16.09 -4.54 1.70
C VAL A 31 16.80 -3.94 0.51
N GLU A 32 17.87 -3.19 0.77
CA GLU A 32 18.68 -2.54 -0.27
C GLU A 32 19.97 -3.32 -0.50
N GLU A 33 20.61 -3.12 -1.64
CA GLU A 33 21.94 -3.66 -1.90
C GLU A 33 22.94 -3.19 -0.82
N PRO A 34 23.87 -4.04 -0.32
CA PRO A 34 24.71 -3.76 0.86
C PRO A 34 25.49 -2.44 0.84
N SER A 35 25.80 -1.91 -0.35
CA SER A 35 26.58 -0.68 -0.54
C SER A 35 25.71 0.53 -0.95
N SER A 36 24.39 0.43 -0.80
CA SER A 36 23.46 1.50 -1.18
C SER A 36 23.60 2.72 -0.27
N LYS A 37 23.53 3.91 -0.87
CA LYS A 37 23.47 5.18 -0.15
C LYS A 37 22.04 5.70 -0.17
N PRO A 38 21.60 6.43 0.88
CA PRO A 38 20.28 7.03 0.93
C PRO A 38 19.93 7.80 -0.35
N THR A 39 18.78 7.47 -0.95
CA THR A 39 18.35 8.15 -2.17
C THR A 39 17.69 9.49 -1.85
N PHE A 40 18.18 10.55 -2.49
CA PHE A 40 17.58 11.87 -2.41
C PHE A 40 17.28 12.41 -3.80
N ARG A 41 16.07 12.96 -3.98
CA ARG A 41 15.69 13.72 -5.17
C ARG A 41 14.88 14.95 -4.75
N ALA A 42 15.14 16.07 -5.44
CA ALA A 42 14.45 17.32 -5.18
C ALA A 42 12.94 17.20 -5.51
N PRO A 43 12.05 17.86 -4.75
CA PRO A 43 10.63 17.94 -5.07
C PRO A 43 10.40 18.50 -6.48
N TYR A 44 9.39 17.98 -7.18
CA TYR A 44 8.95 18.56 -8.44
C TYR A 44 8.22 19.87 -8.23
N TRP A 45 8.16 20.68 -9.29
CA TRP A 45 7.21 21.78 -9.35
C TRP A 45 5.78 21.22 -9.33
N LEU A 46 4.91 21.88 -8.57
CA LEU A 46 3.50 21.53 -8.44
C LEU A 46 2.65 22.76 -8.78
N SER A 47 1.54 22.56 -9.49
CA SER A 47 0.53 23.60 -9.72
C SER A 47 -0.16 24.03 -8.41
N PRO A 48 -0.81 25.20 -8.35
CA PRO A 48 -1.55 25.62 -7.15
C PRO A 48 -2.60 24.61 -6.68
N ILE A 49 -3.26 23.92 -7.62
CA ILE A 49 -4.27 22.90 -7.34
C ILE A 49 -3.62 21.68 -6.67
N GLU A 50 -2.51 21.18 -7.24
CA GLU A 50 -1.75 20.06 -6.66
C GLU A 50 -1.16 20.41 -5.29
N GLN A 51 -0.70 21.65 -5.10
CA GLN A 51 -0.18 22.09 -3.81
C GLN A 51 -1.27 22.13 -2.73
N ALA A 52 -2.46 22.62 -3.06
CA ALA A 52 -3.61 22.62 -2.16
C ALA A 52 -4.03 21.19 -1.79
N ASP A 53 -4.09 20.30 -2.79
CA ASP A 53 -4.44 18.90 -2.58
C ASP A 53 -3.38 18.15 -1.78
N MET A 54 -2.09 18.37 -2.04
CA MET A 54 -0.97 17.85 -1.25
C MET A 54 -1.12 18.21 0.23
N LYS A 55 -1.40 19.49 0.54
CA LYS A 55 -1.57 19.94 1.92
C LYS A 55 -2.76 19.23 2.59
N LYS A 56 -3.86 19.05 1.87
CA LYS A 56 -5.04 18.32 2.35
C LYS A 56 -4.72 16.85 2.65
N GLN A 57 -4.06 16.16 1.73
CA GLN A 57 -3.69 14.75 1.89
C GLN A 57 -2.69 14.54 3.02
N ILE A 58 -1.66 15.38 3.15
CA ILE A 58 -0.72 15.32 4.28
C ILE A 58 -1.44 15.47 5.62
N LYS A 59 -2.35 16.45 5.74
CA LYS A 59 -3.13 16.65 6.97
C LYS A 59 -3.96 15.42 7.31
N TYR A 60 -4.62 14.82 6.31
CA TYR A 60 -5.38 13.58 6.48
C TYR A 60 -4.49 12.43 6.95
N LEU A 61 -3.35 12.20 6.28
CA LEU A 61 -2.43 11.11 6.60
C LEU A 61 -1.82 11.25 8.00
N LEU A 62 -1.47 12.47 8.42
CA LEU A 62 -1.01 12.77 9.78
C LEU A 62 -2.10 12.51 10.82
N ALA A 63 -3.33 12.96 10.55
CA ALA A 63 -4.46 12.75 11.46
C ALA A 63 -4.82 11.26 11.62
N LYS A 64 -4.63 10.46 10.57
CA LYS A 64 -4.78 9.00 10.59
C LYS A 64 -3.58 8.27 11.22
N GLY A 65 -2.50 8.97 11.52
CA GLY A 65 -1.25 8.37 12.02
C GLY A 65 -0.53 7.49 10.99
N LEU A 66 -0.84 7.61 9.69
CA LEU A 66 -0.21 6.79 8.63
C LEU A 66 1.17 7.30 8.21
N ILE A 67 1.43 8.58 8.47
CA ILE A 67 2.73 9.23 8.27
C ILE A 67 3.16 9.98 9.52
N ARG A 68 4.46 10.25 9.63
CA ARG A 68 5.01 11.18 10.65
C ARG A 68 6.12 12.05 10.05
N PRO A 69 6.43 13.21 10.67
CA PRO A 69 7.60 13.99 10.28
C PRO A 69 8.89 13.16 10.36
N SER A 70 9.83 13.40 9.44
CA SER A 70 11.10 12.67 9.39
C SER A 70 12.28 13.61 9.17
N THR A 71 13.43 13.24 9.74
CA THR A 71 14.74 13.87 9.55
C THR A 71 15.71 12.98 8.79
N SER A 72 15.23 11.84 8.26
CA SER A 72 16.03 10.89 7.51
C SER A 72 16.66 11.50 6.25
N LEU A 73 17.81 10.95 5.85
CA LEU A 73 18.56 11.37 4.66
C LEU A 73 17.89 10.94 3.35
N TYR A 74 16.94 9.99 3.42
CA TYR A 74 16.14 9.61 2.26
C TYR A 74 15.18 10.74 1.88
N GLY A 75 14.78 10.77 0.61
CA GLY A 75 13.75 11.69 0.17
C GLY A 75 13.35 11.46 -1.28
N ALA A 76 12.13 10.98 -1.47
CA ALA A 76 11.49 10.88 -2.76
C ALA A 76 10.57 12.09 -3.04
N PRO A 77 10.44 12.53 -4.30
CA PRO A 77 9.54 13.61 -4.65
C PRO A 77 8.10 13.09 -4.77
N VAL A 78 7.14 13.98 -4.53
CA VAL A 78 5.72 13.73 -4.73
C VAL A 78 5.34 14.06 -6.18
N LEU A 79 4.51 13.23 -6.80
CA LEU A 79 3.83 13.51 -8.06
C LEU A 79 2.33 13.25 -7.93
N PHE A 80 1.53 13.84 -8.81
CA PHE A 80 0.09 13.62 -8.85
C PHE A 80 -0.34 12.92 -10.13
N THR A 81 -1.30 12.01 -10.00
CA THR A 81 -1.98 11.38 -11.13
C THR A 81 -3.48 11.64 -11.02
N PRO A 82 -4.16 12.04 -12.10
CA PRO A 82 -5.61 12.26 -12.06
C PRO A 82 -6.35 10.93 -11.88
N LYS A 83 -7.37 10.92 -11.02
CA LYS A 83 -8.35 9.83 -10.96
C LYS A 83 -9.47 10.08 -11.99
N PRO A 84 -10.22 9.04 -12.40
CA PRO A 84 -11.34 9.19 -13.35
C PRO A 84 -12.40 10.20 -12.90
N ASN A 85 -12.59 10.35 -11.59
CA ASN A 85 -13.53 11.31 -11.01
C ASN A 85 -12.99 12.75 -10.90
N GLY A 86 -11.83 13.05 -11.49
CA GLY A 86 -11.20 14.38 -11.47
C GLY A 86 -10.41 14.70 -10.20
N SER A 87 -10.49 13.87 -9.14
CA SER A 87 -9.65 14.06 -7.95
C SER A 87 -8.21 13.64 -8.20
N LEU A 88 -7.26 14.19 -7.44
CA LEU A 88 -5.85 13.89 -7.59
C LEU A 88 -5.43 12.74 -6.65
N ARG A 89 -4.54 11.87 -7.14
CA ARG A 89 -3.88 10.84 -6.33
C ARG A 89 -2.44 11.26 -6.10
N MET A 90 -2.08 11.45 -4.84
CA MET A 90 -0.71 11.70 -4.43
C MET A 90 0.08 10.40 -4.53
N CYS A 91 1.15 10.41 -5.30
CA CYS A 91 2.05 9.27 -5.50
C CYS A 91 3.47 9.69 -5.14
N ILE A 92 4.21 8.79 -4.50
CA ILE A 92 5.61 9.03 -4.18
C ILE A 92 6.49 8.38 -5.23
N ASP A 93 7.40 9.14 -5.82
CA ASP A 93 8.30 8.64 -6.86
C ASP A 93 9.48 7.87 -6.26
N TYR A 94 9.21 6.64 -5.82
CA TYR A 94 10.22 5.74 -5.27
C TYR A 94 11.15 5.11 -6.34
N ARG A 95 11.13 5.56 -7.60
CA ARG A 95 11.97 4.94 -8.66
C ARG A 95 13.46 4.88 -8.31
N ALA A 96 13.99 5.87 -7.58
CA ALA A 96 15.38 5.85 -7.14
C ALA A 96 15.62 4.77 -6.07
N LEU A 97 14.78 4.74 -5.04
CA LEU A 97 14.81 3.74 -3.97
C LEU A 97 14.65 2.32 -4.54
N ASN A 98 13.65 2.13 -5.39
CA ASN A 98 13.33 0.86 -6.04
C ASN A 98 14.46 0.27 -6.87
N LYS A 99 15.39 1.09 -7.39
CA LYS A 99 16.58 0.63 -8.12
C LYS A 99 17.62 0.01 -7.19
N GLN A 100 17.65 0.42 -5.93
CA GLN A 100 18.55 -0.09 -4.90
C GLN A 100 17.91 -1.22 -4.09
N THR A 101 16.58 -1.34 -4.10
CA THR A 101 15.85 -2.42 -3.42
C THR A 101 16.06 -3.77 -4.10
N ILE A 102 16.50 -4.76 -3.32
CA ILE A 102 16.60 -6.16 -3.74
C ILE A 102 15.19 -6.68 -4.05
N LYS A 103 15.00 -7.17 -5.28
CA LYS A 103 13.70 -7.67 -5.74
C LYS A 103 13.39 -9.03 -5.12
N ASN A 104 12.21 -9.14 -4.52
CA ASN A 104 11.63 -10.40 -4.11
C ASN A 104 11.00 -11.08 -5.34
N LYS A 105 11.26 -12.37 -5.53
CA LYS A 105 10.69 -13.20 -6.59
C LYS A 105 9.52 -14.05 -6.09
N TYR A 106 8.69 -13.47 -5.22
CA TYR A 106 7.47 -14.15 -4.77
C TYR A 106 6.58 -14.45 -5.99
N PRO A 107 6.09 -15.70 -6.15
CA PRO A 107 5.26 -16.07 -7.29
C PRO A 107 3.88 -15.44 -7.14
N ILE A 108 3.60 -14.41 -7.93
CA ILE A 108 2.23 -13.90 -8.09
C ILE A 108 1.54 -14.84 -9.09
N PRO A 109 0.39 -15.44 -8.72
CA PRO A 109 -0.32 -16.37 -9.60
C PRO A 109 -0.78 -15.68 -10.89
N ARG A 110 -0.89 -16.45 -11.97
CA ARG A 110 -1.46 -15.92 -13.22
C ARG A 110 -2.97 -15.87 -13.07
N ILE A 111 -3.57 -14.81 -13.63
CA ILE A 111 -5.03 -14.62 -13.60
C ILE A 111 -5.75 -15.81 -14.24
N ASP A 112 -5.24 -16.35 -15.36
CA ASP A 112 -5.86 -17.51 -16.02
C ASP A 112 -5.90 -18.75 -15.11
N ASP A 113 -4.82 -19.02 -14.38
CA ASP A 113 -4.75 -20.14 -13.44
C ASP A 113 -5.79 -19.97 -12.32
N LEU A 114 -5.93 -18.74 -11.82
CA LEU A 114 -6.91 -18.38 -10.79
C LEU A 114 -8.36 -18.51 -11.29
N LEU A 115 -8.64 -18.11 -12.53
CA LEU A 115 -9.99 -18.21 -13.11
C LEU A 115 -10.40 -19.65 -13.40
N ASP A 116 -9.44 -20.52 -13.73
CA ASP A 116 -9.71 -21.93 -13.95
C ASP A 116 -10.16 -22.65 -12.67
N GLN A 117 -9.70 -22.21 -11.50
CA GLN A 117 -10.14 -22.73 -10.19
C GLN A 117 -11.62 -22.43 -9.91
N LEU A 118 -12.17 -21.40 -10.54
CA LEU A 118 -13.55 -20.96 -10.35
C LEU A 118 -14.54 -21.67 -11.28
N ARG A 119 -14.06 -22.57 -12.16
CA ARG A 119 -14.94 -23.30 -13.08
C ARG A 119 -15.96 -24.15 -12.31
N GLY A 120 -17.23 -23.99 -12.68
CA GLY A 120 -18.34 -24.71 -12.06
C GLY A 120 -18.95 -24.00 -10.85
N ALA A 121 -18.31 -22.93 -10.34
CA ALA A 121 -18.95 -22.06 -9.37
C ALA A 121 -20.13 -21.30 -10.02
N THR A 122 -21.24 -21.23 -9.30
CA THR A 122 -22.47 -20.57 -9.75
C THR A 122 -22.76 -19.28 -8.99
N ILE A 123 -22.06 -19.07 -7.88
CA ILE A 123 -22.19 -17.92 -6.98
C ILE A 123 -20.79 -17.37 -6.72
N PHE A 124 -20.64 -16.06 -6.89
CA PHE A 124 -19.39 -15.34 -6.66
C PHE A 124 -19.60 -14.25 -5.63
N SER A 125 -18.60 -14.00 -4.79
CA SER A 125 -18.58 -12.87 -3.87
C SER A 125 -17.22 -12.19 -3.97
N LYS A 126 -17.21 -10.90 -4.25
CA LYS A 126 -15.98 -10.13 -4.33
C LYS A 126 -15.79 -9.32 -3.06
N LEU A 127 -14.59 -9.39 -2.47
CA LEU A 127 -14.19 -8.53 -1.37
C LEU A 127 -13.10 -7.56 -1.87
N ASP A 128 -13.42 -6.26 -1.83
CA ASP A 128 -12.48 -5.19 -2.15
C ASP A 128 -11.94 -4.57 -0.85
N LEU A 129 -10.62 -4.61 -0.67
CA LEU A 129 -9.98 -4.06 0.52
C LEU A 129 -9.81 -2.55 0.42
N ARG A 130 -10.35 -1.82 1.41
CA ARG A 130 -10.18 -0.37 1.49
C ARG A 130 -8.71 -0.03 1.72
N SER A 131 -8.09 0.59 0.71
CA SER A 131 -6.66 0.96 0.73
C SER A 131 -5.78 -0.21 1.22
N GLY A 132 -5.94 -1.40 0.62
CA GLY A 132 -5.32 -2.66 1.08
C GLY A 132 -3.85 -2.51 1.48
N TYR A 133 -3.03 -1.87 0.64
CA TYR A 133 -1.63 -1.56 0.94
C TYR A 133 -1.41 -0.89 2.31
N TRP A 134 -2.26 0.08 2.70
CA TRP A 134 -2.14 0.81 3.97
C TRP A 134 -2.47 -0.05 5.20
N GLN A 135 -3.05 -1.24 5.01
CA GLN A 135 -3.34 -2.17 6.10
C GLN A 135 -2.13 -3.04 6.50
N ILE A 136 -1.04 -2.98 5.73
CA ILE A 136 0.22 -3.65 6.05
C ILE A 136 1.20 -2.62 6.58
N ARG A 137 1.76 -2.85 7.77
CA ARG A 137 2.79 -1.97 8.35
C ARG A 137 4.09 -2.05 7.57
N MET A 138 4.81 -0.93 7.54
CA MET A 138 6.24 -0.96 7.26
C MET A 138 6.97 -1.66 8.41
N ALA A 139 8.03 -2.40 8.11
CA ALA A 139 8.98 -2.84 9.13
C ALA A 139 9.75 -1.63 9.69
N ASP A 140 10.02 -1.61 11.00
CA ASP A 140 10.60 -0.44 11.69
C ASP A 140 11.91 0.03 11.07
N ASN A 141 12.76 -0.92 10.66
CA ASN A 141 14.03 -0.66 9.99
C ASN A 141 13.91 -0.16 8.54
N SER A 142 12.70 -0.15 7.97
CA SER A 142 12.42 0.26 6.60
C SER A 142 11.64 1.58 6.52
N ILE A 143 11.01 2.02 7.61
CA ILE A 143 10.19 3.24 7.68
C ILE A 143 10.96 4.46 7.15
N HIS A 144 12.18 4.69 7.67
CA HIS A 144 13.00 5.86 7.33
C HIS A 144 13.41 5.95 5.85
N LYS A 145 13.22 4.88 5.07
CA LYS A 145 13.52 4.83 3.63
C LYS A 145 12.36 5.33 2.78
N THR A 146 11.15 5.33 3.34
CA THR A 146 9.91 5.73 2.65
C THR A 146 9.71 7.24 2.61
N VAL A 147 10.70 8.03 3.05
CA VAL A 147 10.56 9.47 3.20
C VAL A 147 10.22 10.12 1.88
N PHE A 148 9.21 10.98 1.90
CA PHE A 148 8.88 11.88 0.80
C PHE A 148 9.03 13.33 1.23
N ARG A 149 9.44 14.16 0.27
CA ARG A 149 9.75 15.57 0.50
C ARG A 149 8.73 16.48 -0.14
N THR A 150 8.35 17.49 0.61
CA THR A 150 7.36 18.50 0.22
C THR A 150 7.86 19.89 0.61
N ARG A 151 7.21 20.93 0.11
CA ARG A 151 7.46 22.32 0.57
C ARG A 151 7.13 22.56 2.05
N TYR A 152 6.39 21.65 2.68
CA TYR A 152 5.94 21.79 4.07
C TYR A 152 6.79 20.99 5.06
N GLY A 153 7.73 20.18 4.56
CA GLY A 153 8.54 19.28 5.36
C GLY A 153 8.73 17.93 4.69
N SER A 154 9.46 17.07 5.39
CA SER A 154 9.68 15.66 5.03
C SER A 154 8.86 14.77 5.95
N TYR A 155 8.25 13.74 5.38
CA TYR A 155 7.43 12.78 6.11
C TYR A 155 7.77 11.37 5.66
N GLU A 156 7.65 10.41 6.58
CA GLU A 156 7.82 8.98 6.30
C GLU A 156 6.52 8.23 6.57
N TYR A 157 6.29 7.17 5.79
CA TYR A 157 5.12 6.31 5.92
C TYR A 157 5.36 5.19 6.91
N LEU A 158 4.37 4.94 7.75
CA LEU A 158 4.35 3.86 8.74
C LEU A 158 3.64 2.60 8.21
N VAL A 159 2.95 2.74 7.08
CA VAL A 159 2.24 1.67 6.37
C VAL A 159 2.71 1.58 4.92
N MET A 160 2.63 0.38 4.35
CA MET A 160 3.08 0.10 3.00
C MET A 160 2.36 0.99 1.99
N GLN A 161 3.11 1.53 1.03
CA GLN A 161 2.61 2.42 0.00
C GLN A 161 2.68 1.80 -1.38
N PHE A 162 1.81 2.28 -2.25
CA PHE A 162 1.94 2.05 -3.68
C PHE A 162 3.25 2.62 -4.21
N GLY A 163 3.80 1.97 -5.23
CA GLY A 163 5.02 2.41 -5.90
C GLY A 163 6.31 1.92 -5.26
N LEU A 164 6.27 1.20 -4.12
CA LEU A 164 7.44 0.51 -3.56
C LEU A 164 7.69 -0.83 -4.27
N THR A 165 8.95 -1.15 -4.56
CA THR A 165 9.36 -2.48 -5.03
C THR A 165 8.96 -3.54 -3.99
N ASN A 166 8.45 -4.69 -4.44
CA ASN A 166 7.97 -5.81 -3.63
C ASN A 166 6.68 -5.55 -2.83
N ALA A 167 6.05 -4.37 -2.91
CA ALA A 167 4.78 -4.14 -2.23
C ALA A 167 3.67 -5.12 -2.69
N PRO A 168 3.45 -5.36 -4.01
CA PRO A 168 2.49 -6.37 -4.47
C PRO A 168 2.83 -7.79 -3.98
N ALA A 169 4.11 -8.16 -3.98
CA ALA A 169 4.59 -9.45 -3.49
C ALA A 169 4.33 -9.62 -1.98
N THR A 170 4.60 -8.59 -1.19
CA THR A 170 4.33 -8.59 0.26
C THR A 170 2.84 -8.74 0.54
N PHE A 171 2.01 -8.06 -0.26
CA PHE A 171 0.57 -8.13 -0.14
C PHE A 171 0.05 -9.53 -0.46
N GLN A 172 0.44 -10.08 -1.62
CA GLN A 172 0.05 -11.41 -2.04
C GLN A 172 0.48 -12.49 -1.05
N ASP A 173 1.73 -12.44 -0.56
CA ASP A 173 2.24 -13.37 0.46
C ASP A 173 1.42 -13.30 1.76
N GLY A 174 1.14 -12.09 2.24
CA GLY A 174 0.30 -11.88 3.42
C GLY A 174 -1.13 -12.41 3.25
N MET A 175 -1.75 -12.16 2.11
CA MET A 175 -3.10 -12.67 1.82
C MET A 175 -3.11 -14.18 1.66
N ASN A 176 -2.13 -14.75 0.96
CA ASN A 176 -2.00 -16.19 0.82
C ASN A 176 -1.80 -16.88 2.17
N TYR A 177 -1.05 -16.26 3.09
CA TYR A 177 -0.89 -16.78 4.44
C TYR A 177 -2.20 -16.75 5.24
N ILE A 178 -2.94 -15.64 5.19
CA ILE A 178 -4.20 -15.46 5.94
C ILE A 178 -5.28 -16.39 5.42
N LEU A 179 -5.42 -16.49 4.10
CA LEU A 179 -6.49 -17.24 3.44
C LEU A 179 -6.07 -18.66 3.05
N ARG A 180 -4.88 -19.10 3.46
CA ARG A 180 -4.32 -20.42 3.13
C ARG A 180 -5.29 -21.59 3.24
N PRO A 181 -6.15 -21.69 4.28
CA PRO A 181 -7.09 -22.79 4.40
C PRO A 181 -8.22 -22.78 3.36
N LEU A 182 -8.44 -21.66 2.68
CA LEU A 182 -9.52 -21.46 1.69
C LEU A 182 -9.00 -21.36 0.25
N LEU A 183 -7.68 -21.17 0.08
CA LEU A 183 -7.04 -21.17 -1.22
C LEU A 183 -7.25 -22.52 -1.90
N ASP A 184 -7.45 -22.49 -3.22
CA ASP A 184 -7.71 -23.67 -4.05
C ASP A 184 -9.01 -24.45 -3.71
N GLU A 185 -9.77 -24.03 -2.70
CA GLU A 185 -11.08 -24.59 -2.35
C GLU A 185 -12.23 -23.69 -2.80
N CYS A 186 -12.23 -22.43 -2.35
CA CYS A 186 -13.32 -21.50 -2.62
C CYS A 186 -12.90 -20.02 -2.71
N VAL A 187 -11.63 -19.70 -2.46
CA VAL A 187 -11.12 -18.34 -2.48
C VAL A 187 -9.94 -18.22 -3.44
N VAL A 188 -10.00 -17.18 -4.25
CA VAL A 188 -8.98 -16.76 -5.20
C VAL A 188 -8.50 -15.38 -4.82
N VAL A 189 -7.19 -15.21 -4.70
CA VAL A 189 -6.57 -13.94 -4.30
C VAL A 189 -5.66 -13.43 -5.40
N TYR A 190 -5.92 -12.23 -5.87
CA TYR A 190 -5.03 -11.49 -6.77
C TYR A 190 -4.81 -10.08 -6.26
N LEU A 191 -3.66 -9.86 -5.59
CA LEU A 191 -3.36 -8.60 -4.93
C LEU A 191 -4.52 -8.17 -4.02
N ASP A 192 -5.05 -6.96 -4.19
CA ASP A 192 -6.14 -6.40 -3.39
C ASP A 192 -7.52 -7.01 -3.71
N ASP A 193 -7.64 -7.79 -4.79
CA ASP A 193 -8.89 -8.43 -5.21
C ASP A 193 -8.99 -9.85 -4.63
N ILE A 194 -10.05 -10.09 -3.84
CA ILE A 194 -10.40 -11.41 -3.31
C ILE A 194 -11.74 -11.83 -3.92
N LEU A 195 -11.78 -13.01 -4.50
CA LEU A 195 -12.94 -13.59 -5.18
C LEU A 195 -13.28 -14.96 -4.62
#